data_AF-A0A8K0JMW4-F1
#
_entry.id   AF-A0A8K0JMW4-F1
#
_cell.length_a   1.000
_cell.length_b   1.000
_cell.length_c   1.000
_cell.angle_alpha   90.00
_cell.angle_beta   90.00
_cell.angle_gamma   90.00
#
_symmetry.space_group_name_H-M   'P 1'
#
loop_
_entity.id
_entity.type
_entity.pdbx_description
1 polymer ?
#
loop_
_entity_poly.entity_id
_entity_poly.type
_entity_poly.pdbx_seq_one_letter_code
_entity_poly.pdbx_strand_id
1 'polypeptide(L)'
;MTKQSLKKLPAAQAIQALRVGAGAETLPSSVRGVVLSYVANLEERGVKQFTSTTLPRLAYSNPTVRFHVDRKPSSRTKAKDPEIQERATKAAEEESKGSKEKAERRTPRMTIEFAEGTSKTIDLTGMKSSNILQAIQAAQA
;
A
#
# COMPACT_ATOMS: atom_id res chain seq x y z
N MET A 1 -19.47 14.72 3.97
CA MET A 1 -18.43 14.36 4.95
C MET A 1 -17.08 14.91 4.50
N THR A 2 -16.51 15.84 5.26
CA THR A 2 -15.23 16.51 4.99
C THR A 2 -14.09 15.49 5.02
N LYS A 3 -13.35 15.37 3.92
CA LYS A 3 -12.18 14.49 3.78
C LYS A 3 -10.95 15.10 4.48
N GLN A 4 -11.06 15.43 5.76
CA GLN A 4 -9.90 15.87 6.54
C GLN A 4 -8.99 14.68 6.82
N SER A 5 -7.69 14.87 6.62
CA SER A 5 -6.68 13.84 6.91
C SER A 5 -6.65 13.56 8.41
N LEU A 6 -6.64 12.28 8.79
CA LEU A 6 -6.52 11.84 10.20
C LEU A 6 -5.34 12.51 10.92
N LYS A 7 -4.27 12.86 10.20
CA LYS A 7 -3.07 13.51 10.74
C LYS A 7 -3.28 14.94 11.23
N LYS A 8 -4.35 15.60 10.81
CA LYS A 8 -4.63 17.00 11.15
C LYS A 8 -5.69 17.15 12.25
N LEU A 9 -6.28 16.04 12.70
CA LEU A 9 -7.32 16.04 13.72
C LEU A 9 -6.71 15.99 15.13
N PRO A 10 -7.35 16.61 16.14
CA PRO A 10 -7.02 16.38 17.54
C PRO A 10 -7.09 14.89 17.87
N ALA A 11 -6.23 14.41 18.77
CA ALA A 11 -6.07 12.98 19.07
C ALA A 11 -7.40 12.28 19.41
N ALA A 12 -8.24 12.89 20.25
CA ALA A 12 -9.55 12.33 20.61
C ALA A 12 -10.47 12.14 19.38
N GLN A 13 -10.50 13.12 18.48
CA GLN A 13 -11.28 13.04 17.24
C GLN A 13 -10.66 12.04 16.25
N ALA A 14 -9.34 11.94 16.19
CA ALA A 14 -8.65 10.96 15.36
C ALA A 14 -9.00 9.52 15.79
N ILE A 15 -9.03 9.24 17.10
CA ILE A 15 -9.43 7.93 17.64
C ILE A 15 -10.90 7.62 17.29
N GLN A 16 -11.81 8.59 17.44
CA GLN A 16 -13.20 8.40 17.01
C GLN A 16 -13.29 8.13 15.51
N ALA A 17 -12.54 8.88 14.68
CA ALA A 17 -12.50 8.71 13.24
C ALA A 17 -11.86 7.39 12.78
N LEU A 18 -11.06 6.72 13.63
CA LEU A 18 -10.52 5.39 13.38
C LEU A 18 -11.57 4.28 13.59
N ARG A 19 -12.50 4.50 14.52
CA ARG A 19 -13.57 3.54 14.88
C ARG A 19 -14.75 3.55 13.91
N VAL A 20 -14.88 4.56 13.05
CA VAL A 20 -16.06 4.76 12.19
C VAL A 20 -15.69 4.91 10.72
N GLY A 21 -16.59 4.42 9.86
CA GLY A 21 -16.52 4.58 8.40
C GLY A 21 -15.86 3.42 7.66
N ALA A 22 -15.69 3.58 6.34
CA ALA A 22 -15.13 2.55 5.48
C ALA A 22 -13.72 2.15 5.92
N GLY A 23 -13.54 0.86 6.16
CA GLY A 23 -12.30 0.26 6.68
C GLY A 23 -12.31 -0.01 8.18
N ALA A 24 -13.32 0.40 8.96
CA ALA A 24 -13.43 0.08 10.39
C ALA A 24 -14.04 -1.32 10.66
N GLU A 25 -13.98 -2.20 9.68
CA GLU A 25 -14.58 -3.53 9.74
C GLU A 25 -13.58 -4.55 10.30
N THR A 26 -14.12 -5.56 10.98
CA THR A 26 -13.33 -6.65 11.54
C THR A 26 -13.04 -7.68 10.45
N LEU A 27 -11.76 -8.00 10.26
CA LEU A 27 -11.29 -9.07 9.40
C LEU A 27 -11.47 -10.43 10.10
N PRO A 28 -11.73 -11.51 9.34
CA PRO A 28 -11.82 -12.85 9.90
C PRO A 28 -10.47 -13.30 10.43
N SER A 29 -10.51 -14.22 11.41
CA SER A 29 -9.32 -14.79 12.05
C SER A 29 -8.42 -15.60 11.11
N SER A 30 -8.91 -15.92 9.91
CA SER A 30 -8.13 -16.53 8.84
C SER A 30 -7.04 -15.61 8.31
N VAL A 31 -7.21 -14.29 8.37
CA VAL A 31 -6.21 -13.31 7.91
C VAL A 31 -5.20 -13.05 9.03
N ARG A 32 -3.91 -13.17 8.71
CA ARG A 32 -2.79 -12.91 9.64
C ARG A 32 -1.96 -11.71 9.26
N GLY A 33 -1.84 -11.44 7.96
CA GLY A 33 -0.99 -10.37 7.46
C GLY A 33 -1.59 -9.68 6.24
N VAL A 34 -1.34 -8.38 6.13
CA VAL A 34 -1.58 -7.59 4.93
C VAL A 34 -0.32 -6.80 4.63
N VAL A 35 0.33 -7.14 3.52
CA VAL A 35 1.52 -6.48 3.04
C VAL A 35 1.18 -5.69 1.78
N LEU A 36 1.38 -4.39 1.82
CA LEU A 36 1.14 -3.50 0.70
C LEU A 36 2.47 -2.95 0.16
N SER A 37 2.78 -3.20 -1.11
CA SER A 37 3.98 -2.68 -1.76
C SER A 37 3.63 -1.74 -2.91
N TYR A 38 4.21 -0.54 -2.94
CA TYR A 38 4.05 0.39 -4.05
C TYR A 38 5.21 1.40 -4.15
N VAL A 39 5.34 2.06 -5.31
CA VAL A 39 6.37 3.08 -5.56
C VAL A 39 5.82 4.48 -5.28
N ALA A 40 6.50 5.27 -4.45
CA ALA A 40 6.02 6.55 -3.91
C ALA A 40 5.51 7.59 -4.94
N ASN A 41 6.13 7.67 -6.13
CA ASN A 41 5.78 8.65 -7.17
C ASN A 41 5.01 8.05 -8.35
N LEU A 42 4.85 6.73 -8.36
CA LEU A 42 4.00 6.00 -9.31
C LEU A 42 2.77 5.42 -8.57
N GLU A 43 2.54 5.87 -7.33
CA GLU A 43 1.43 5.43 -6.52
C GLU A 43 0.13 5.94 -7.15
N GLU A 44 -0.79 5.02 -7.40
CA GLU A 44 -2.09 5.41 -7.91
C GLU A 44 -2.90 6.14 -6.84
N ARG A 45 -3.79 7.02 -7.30
CA ARG A 45 -4.67 7.80 -6.42
C ARG A 45 -5.45 6.91 -5.45
N GLY A 46 -5.88 5.73 -5.91
CA GLY A 46 -6.63 4.78 -5.10
C GLY A 46 -5.80 4.17 -3.96
N VAL A 47 -4.57 3.73 -4.24
CA VAL A 47 -3.63 3.19 -3.24
C VAL A 47 -3.25 4.24 -2.22
N LYS A 48 -2.94 5.47 -2.66
CA LYS A 48 -2.65 6.60 -1.77
C LYS A 48 -3.82 6.95 -0.85
N GLN A 49 -5.04 6.93 -1.40
CA GLN A 49 -6.23 7.18 -0.59
C GLN A 49 -6.44 6.03 0.40
N PHE A 50 -6.31 4.78 -0.04
CA PHE A 50 -6.44 3.60 0.80
C PHE A 50 -5.46 3.64 1.98
N THR A 51 -4.17 3.87 1.74
CA THR A 51 -3.14 3.93 2.80
C THR A 51 -3.35 5.06 3.79
N SER A 52 -3.88 6.20 3.35
CA SER A 52 -4.05 7.38 4.20
C SER A 52 -5.37 7.44 4.96
N THR A 53 -6.42 6.76 4.48
CA THR A 53 -7.77 6.84 5.06
C THR A 53 -8.35 5.51 5.51
N THR A 54 -8.27 4.47 4.67
CA THR A 54 -8.92 3.17 4.94
C THR A 54 -8.03 2.24 5.75
N LEU A 55 -6.75 2.12 5.38
CA LEU A 55 -5.80 1.21 6.01
C LEU A 55 -5.60 1.47 7.52
N PRO A 56 -5.49 2.73 8.00
CA PRO A 56 -5.34 2.98 9.43
C PRO A 56 -6.56 2.53 10.24
N ARG A 57 -7.77 2.69 9.69
CA ARG A 57 -9.02 2.21 10.31
C ARG A 57 -9.06 0.70 10.40
N LEU A 58 -8.61 0.05 9.33
CA LEU A 58 -8.58 -1.41 9.24
C LEU A 58 -7.56 -1.99 10.22
N ALA A 59 -6.37 -1.39 10.29
CA ALA A 59 -5.36 -1.78 11.27
C ALA A 59 -5.82 -1.55 12.72
N TYR A 60 -6.52 -0.46 12.99
CA TYR A 60 -7.02 -0.15 14.32
C TYR A 60 -8.08 -1.15 14.80
N SER A 61 -8.96 -1.58 13.90
CA SER A 61 -10.04 -2.54 14.22
C SER A 61 -9.53 -3.98 14.33
N ASN A 62 -8.33 -4.26 13.82
CA ASN A 62 -7.76 -5.61 13.70
C ASN A 62 -6.35 -5.69 14.31
N PRO A 63 -6.21 -5.59 15.65
CA PRO A 63 -4.90 -5.54 16.31
C PRO A 63 -4.10 -6.85 16.20
N THR A 64 -4.77 -7.97 15.90
CA THR A 64 -4.15 -9.28 15.72
C THR A 64 -3.50 -9.45 14.34
N VAL A 65 -3.89 -8.64 13.36
CA VAL A 65 -3.41 -8.71 11.97
C VAL A 65 -2.21 -7.81 11.79
N ARG A 66 -1.16 -8.32 11.15
CA ARG A 66 0.06 -7.55 10.87
C ARG A 66 -0.12 -6.75 9.59
N PHE A 67 -0.02 -5.43 9.68
CA PHE A 67 -0.05 -4.55 8.52
C PHE A 67 1.35 -4.03 8.22
N HIS A 68 1.83 -4.26 7.00
CA HIS A 68 3.13 -3.76 6.54
C HIS A 68 2.96 -2.97 5.24
N VAL A 69 3.61 -1.80 5.16
CA VAL A 69 3.58 -0.94 3.97
C VAL A 69 5.00 -0.73 3.47
N ASP A 70 5.35 -1.42 2.39
CA ASP A 70 6.62 -1.28 1.69
C ASP A 70 6.50 -0.19 0.61
N ARG A 71 6.86 1.04 1.00
CA ARG A 71 6.88 2.19 0.09
C ARG A 71 8.27 2.35 -0.51
N LYS A 72 8.42 1.97 -1.78
CA LYS A 72 9.69 2.07 -2.51
C LYS A 72 9.92 3.48 -3.05
N PRO A 73 11.14 4.04 -2.91
CA PRO A 73 11.47 5.32 -3.53
C PRO A 73 11.43 5.20 -5.06
N SER A 74 11.00 6.26 -5.73
CA SER A 74 11.05 6.31 -7.19
C SER A 74 12.45 6.70 -7.64
N SER A 75 13.02 5.99 -8.60
CA SER A 75 14.33 6.31 -9.21
C SER A 75 14.34 7.64 -9.99
N ARG A 76 13.21 8.36 -10.07
CA ARG A 76 13.06 9.60 -10.83
C ARG A 76 13.45 10.87 -10.05
N THR A 77 14.00 10.74 -8.85
CA THR A 77 14.64 11.88 -8.17
C THR A 77 15.88 12.26 -8.95
N LYS A 78 15.79 13.38 -9.69
CA LYS A 78 16.92 14.04 -10.32
C LYS A 78 18.00 14.24 -9.25
N ALA A 79 19.13 13.53 -9.37
CA ALA A 79 20.32 13.87 -8.62
C ALA A 79 20.71 15.30 -8.99
N LYS A 80 20.82 16.16 -7.98
CA LYS A 80 21.21 17.58 -8.14
C LYS A 80 22.71 17.70 -8.47
N ASP A 81 23.48 16.63 -8.26
CA ASP A 81 24.90 16.53 -8.59
C ASP A 81 25.14 15.76 -9.91
N PRO A 82 25.90 16.34 -10.86
CA PRO A 82 26.16 15.74 -12.17
C PRO A 82 27.04 14.47 -12.12
N GLU A 83 27.88 14.30 -11.09
CA GLU A 83 28.79 13.15 -10.97
C GLU A 83 28.06 11.86 -10.53
N ILE A 84 26.97 11.99 -9.78
CA ILE A 84 26.12 10.85 -9.38
C ILE A 84 25.22 10.41 -10.55
N GLN A 85 24.96 11.29 -11.52
CA GLN A 85 24.16 10.97 -12.70
C GLN A 85 24.82 9.91 -13.58
N GLU A 86 26.13 9.96 -13.81
CA GLU A 86 26.82 8.95 -14.64
C GLU A 86 26.84 7.56 -13.98
N ARG A 87 26.95 7.47 -12.65
CA ARG A 87 26.84 6.19 -11.94
C ARG A 87 25.40 5.67 -11.93
N ALA A 88 24.41 6.55 -11.80
CA ALA A 88 23.00 6.19 -11.84
C ALA A 88 22.53 5.79 -13.26
N THR A 89 23.06 6.41 -14.32
CA THR A 89 22.76 6.03 -15.71
C THR A 89 23.45 4.74 -16.11
N LYS A 90 24.71 4.52 -15.71
CA LYS A 90 25.40 3.24 -15.97
C LYS A 90 24.77 2.06 -15.21
N ALA A 91 24.35 2.25 -13.95
CA ALA A 91 23.55 1.25 -13.24
C ALA A 91 22.18 1.04 -13.92
N ALA A 92 21.54 2.08 -14.44
CA ALA A 92 20.29 1.94 -15.18
C ALA A 92 20.44 1.23 -16.54
N GLU A 93 21.60 1.36 -17.21
CA GLU A 93 21.92 0.70 -18.48
C GLU A 93 22.27 -0.79 -18.30
N GLU A 94 23.04 -1.16 -17.27
CA GLU A 94 23.32 -2.58 -16.96
C GLU A 94 22.07 -3.33 -16.47
N GLU A 95 21.08 -2.62 -15.92
CA GLU A 95 19.80 -3.17 -15.43
C GLU A 95 18.75 -3.41 -16.53
N SER A 96 19.09 -3.24 -17.81
CA SER A 96 18.15 -3.36 -18.95
C SER A 96 17.95 -4.80 -19.49
N LYS A 97 18.57 -5.82 -18.88
CA LYS A 97 18.39 -7.24 -19.29
C LYS A 97 17.34 -8.05 -18.51
N GLY A 98 16.69 -7.47 -17.49
CA GLY A 98 15.68 -8.14 -16.64
C GLY A 98 14.26 -7.59 -16.80
N SER A 99 13.71 -7.61 -18.02
CA SER A 99 12.53 -6.81 -18.42
C SER A 99 11.16 -7.32 -17.92
N LYS A 100 11.04 -8.54 -17.36
CA LYS A 100 9.77 -9.03 -16.78
C LYS A 100 9.67 -8.83 -15.26
N GLU A 101 10.74 -9.09 -14.52
CA GLU A 101 10.74 -9.01 -13.06
C GLU A 101 10.71 -7.55 -12.55
N LYS A 102 11.22 -6.59 -13.33
CA LYS A 102 11.25 -5.16 -12.96
C LYS A 102 9.90 -4.45 -13.17
N ALA A 103 9.06 -4.94 -14.08
CA ALA A 103 7.70 -4.43 -14.28
C ALA A 103 6.82 -4.80 -13.08
N GLU A 104 6.92 -6.05 -12.60
CA GLU A 104 6.22 -6.53 -11.39
C GLU A 104 6.63 -5.78 -10.12
N ARG A 105 7.85 -5.24 -10.05
CA ARG A 105 8.31 -4.45 -8.91
C ARG A 105 7.75 -3.03 -8.87
N ARG A 106 7.22 -2.54 -9.99
CA ARG A 106 6.67 -1.18 -10.13
C ARG A 106 5.16 -1.13 -9.99
N THR A 107 4.47 -2.26 -10.20
CA THR A 107 3.02 -2.34 -10.01
C THR A 107 2.69 -2.33 -8.52
N PRO A 108 1.70 -1.52 -8.09
CA PRO A 108 1.23 -1.55 -6.73
C PRO A 108 0.54 -2.89 -6.47
N ARG A 109 0.98 -3.61 -5.43
CA ARG A 109 0.47 -4.94 -5.12
C ARG A 109 0.18 -5.07 -3.63
N MET A 110 -0.79 -5.91 -3.31
CA MET A 110 -1.13 -6.27 -1.94
C MET A 110 -1.15 -7.77 -1.77
N THR A 111 -0.46 -8.25 -0.76
CA THR A 111 -0.43 -9.66 -0.38
C THR A 111 -1.18 -9.82 0.93
N ILE A 112 -2.17 -10.71 0.93
CA ILE A 112 -2.92 -11.12 2.11
C ILE A 112 -2.37 -12.47 2.54
N GLU A 113 -1.88 -12.55 3.76
CA GLU A 113 -1.34 -13.77 4.37
C GLU A 113 -2.41 -14.39 5.27
N PHE A 114 -2.65 -15.69 5.09
CA PHE A 114 -3.63 -16.45 5.85
C PHE A 114 -2.98 -17.33 6.92
N ALA A 115 -3.78 -17.75 7.91
CA ALA A 115 -3.33 -18.56 9.03
C ALA A 115 -2.79 -19.93 8.61
N GLU A 116 -3.24 -20.45 7.47
CA GLU A 116 -2.80 -21.73 6.88
C GLU A 116 -1.42 -21.63 6.20
N GLY A 117 -0.80 -20.45 6.20
CA GLY A 117 0.47 -20.19 5.49
C GLY A 117 0.30 -19.93 3.99
N THR A 118 -0.94 -19.94 3.48
CA THR A 118 -1.25 -19.52 2.13
C THR A 118 -1.24 -18.00 2.01
N SER A 119 -0.98 -17.49 0.80
CA SER A 119 -1.05 -16.05 0.53
C SER A 119 -1.72 -15.77 -0.80
N LYS A 120 -2.47 -14.66 -0.88
CA LYS A 120 -3.11 -14.18 -2.10
C LYS A 120 -2.57 -12.81 -2.44
N THR A 121 -2.01 -12.67 -3.63
CA THR A 121 -1.52 -11.39 -4.15
C THR A 121 -2.54 -10.78 -5.10
N ILE A 122 -2.82 -9.50 -4.91
CA ILE A 122 -3.79 -8.71 -5.65
C ILE A 122 -3.05 -7.54 -6.29
N ASP A 123 -3.17 -7.42 -7.61
CA ASP A 123 -2.71 -6.24 -8.34
C ASP A 123 -3.68 -5.08 -8.07
N LEU A 124 -3.13 -3.95 -7.65
CA LEU A 124 -3.90 -2.75 -7.30
C LEU A 124 -3.93 -1.71 -8.42
N THR A 125 -3.37 -2.04 -9.58
CA THR A 125 -3.34 -1.14 -10.74
C THR A 125 -4.76 -0.81 -11.21
N GLY A 126 -5.04 0.48 -11.41
CA GLY A 126 -6.35 1.07 -11.70
C GLY A 126 -7.37 1.03 -10.55
N MET A 127 -7.06 0.46 -9.38
CA MET A 127 -8.07 0.20 -8.35
C MET A 127 -8.37 1.45 -7.51
N LYS A 128 -9.66 1.75 -7.32
CA LYS A 128 -10.14 2.74 -6.34
C LYS A 128 -10.00 2.18 -4.92
N SER A 129 -9.82 3.05 -3.94
CA SER A 129 -9.69 2.66 -2.51
C SER A 129 -10.83 1.78 -2.00
N SER A 130 -12.08 2.03 -2.42
CA SER A 130 -13.24 1.18 -2.10
C SER A 130 -13.11 -0.24 -2.65
N ASN A 131 -12.60 -0.37 -3.87
CA ASN A 131 -12.45 -1.65 -4.54
C ASN A 131 -11.30 -2.46 -3.94
N ILE A 132 -10.25 -1.78 -3.46
CA ILE A 132 -9.16 -2.42 -2.72
C ILE A 132 -9.71 -3.04 -1.42
N LEU A 133 -10.55 -2.31 -0.68
CA LEU A 133 -11.20 -2.84 0.53
C LEU A 133 -12.11 -4.04 0.20
N GLN A 134 -12.93 -3.92 -0.84
CA GLN A 134 -13.78 -5.03 -1.30
C GLN A 134 -12.97 -6.24 -1.74
N ALA A 135 -11.80 -6.05 -2.37
CA ALA A 135 -10.92 -7.14 -2.76
C ALA A 135 -10.34 -7.88 -1.54
N ILE A 136 -10.06 -7.17 -0.44
CA ILE A 136 -9.64 -7.79 0.83
C ILE A 136 -10.78 -8.63 1.41
N GLN A 137 -12.00 -8.11 1.41
CA GLN A 137 -13.18 -8.82 1.90
C GLN A 137 -13.50 -10.06 1.04
N ALA A 138 -13.45 -9.91 -0.29
CA ALA A 138 -13.70 -11.01 -1.22
C ALA A 138 -12.60 -12.07 -1.22
N ALA A 139 -11.39 -11.74 -0.78
CA ALA A 139 -10.30 -12.71 -0.63
C ALA A 139 -10.51 -13.67 0.56
N GLN A 140 -11.53 -13.44 1.38
CA GLN A 140 -11.84 -14.20 2.59
C GLN A 140 -13.02 -15.16 2.44
N ALA A 141 -13.80 -15.01 1.36
CA ALA A 141 -14.88 -15.91 0.99
C ALA A 141 -14.31 -17.14 0.27
#